data_AF-B5W516-F1
#
_entry.id   AF-B5W516-F1
#
_cell.length_a   1.000
_cell.length_b   1.000
_cell.length_c   1.000
_cell.angle_alpha   90.00
_cell.angle_beta   90.00
_cell.angle_gamma   90.00
#
_symmetry.space_group_name_H-M   'P 1'
#
loop_
_entity.id
_entity.type
_entity.pdbx_description
1 polymer ?
#
loop_
_entity_poly.entity_id
_entity_poly.type
_entity_poly.pdbx_seq_one_letter_code
_entity_poly.pdbx_strand_id
1 'polypeptide(L)' 'MPHICLLSTPVDLFERWIGLLAERPVSNGGVFDLLHIGIMLAHDVTTIYTFNIKDFSWCSQIEAIAPSHR' A
#
# COMPACT_ATOMS: atom_id res chain seq x y z
N MET A 1 5.35 1.01 21.02
CA MET A 1 6.44 1.71 20.29
C MET A 1 6.07 3.19 20.24
N PRO A 2 6.72 4.07 21.01
CA PRO A 2 6.28 5.47 21.16
C PRO A 2 6.40 6.32 19.89
N HIS A 3 7.07 5.80 18.85
CA HIS A 3 7.30 6.49 17.58
C HIS A 3 6.64 5.79 16.38
N ILE A 4 5.79 4.79 16.64
CA ILE A 4 5.01 4.11 15.58
C ILE A 4 3.53 4.31 15.87
N CYS A 5 2.83 4.89 14.91
CA CYS A 5 1.38 4.92 14.88
C CYS A 5 0.86 3.68 14.15
N LEU A 6 0.01 2.90 14.81
CA LEU A 6 -0.70 1.80 14.16
C LEU A 6 -2.03 2.34 13.63
N LEU A 7 -2.19 2.36 12.31
CA LEU A 7 -3.43 2.78 11.66
C LEU A 7 -4.50 1.70 11.85
N SER A 8 -5.74 2.14 12.11
CA SER A 8 -6.89 1.24 12.19
C SER A 8 -7.26 0.70 10.81
N THR A 9 -7.88 -0.47 10.76
CA THR A 9 -8.48 -0.99 9.53
C THR A 9 -9.59 -0.04 9.06
N PRO A 10 -9.54 0.47 7.82
CA PRO A 10 -10.62 1.26 7.25
C PRO A 10 -11.93 0.46 7.22
N VAL A 11 -13.06 1.12 7.48
CA VAL A 11 -14.38 0.46 7.48
C VAL A 11 -14.76 -0.04 6.09
N ASP A 12 -14.35 0.68 5.05
CA ASP A 12 -14.62 0.42 3.64
C ASP A 12 -13.44 -0.27 2.93
N LEU A 13 -12.56 -0.96 3.69
CA LEU A 13 -11.35 -1.57 3.16
C LEU A 13 -11.63 -2.54 2.02
N PHE A 14 -12.63 -3.42 2.19
CA PHE A 14 -12.92 -4.45 1.19
C PHE A 14 -13.50 -3.84 -0.08
N GLU A 15 -14.36 -2.84 0.02
CA GLU A 15 -14.92 -2.12 -1.13
C GLU A 15 -13.81 -1.41 -1.91
N ARG A 16 -12.90 -0.71 -1.23
CA ARG A 16 -11.73 -0.06 -1.87
C ARG A 16 -10.82 -1.08 -2.53
N TRP A 17 -10.53 -2.17 -1.83
CA TRP A 17 -9.65 -3.21 -2.32
C TRP A 17 -10.22 -3.93 -3.55
N ILE A 18 -11.51 -4.23 -3.54
CA ILE A 18 -12.22 -4.80 -4.71
C ILE A 18 -12.21 -3.82 -5.88
N GLY A 19 -12.41 -2.52 -5.62
CA GLY A 19 -12.29 -1.48 -6.65
C GLY A 19 -10.92 -1.48 -7.31
N LEU A 20 -9.85 -1.49 -6.49
CA LEU A 20 -8.47 -1.56 -6.97
C LEU A 20 -8.20 -2.88 -7.73
N LEU A 21 -8.75 -4.01 -7.28
CA LEU A 21 -8.60 -5.31 -7.96
C LEU A 21 -9.28 -5.33 -9.34
N ALA A 22 -10.40 -4.64 -9.47
CA ALA A 22 -11.10 -4.51 -10.75
C ALA A 22 -10.30 -3.67 -11.76
N GLU A 23 -9.66 -2.59 -11.30
CA GLU A 23 -8.79 -1.74 -12.13
C GLU A 23 -7.46 -2.44 -12.45
N ARG A 24 -6.93 -3.20 -11.48
CA ARG A 24 -5.64 -3.88 -11.58
C ARG A 24 -5.74 -5.32 -11.08
N PRO A 25 -6.06 -6.26 -11.97
CA PRO A 25 -5.93 -7.67 -11.67
C PRO A 25 -4.47 -8.01 -11.34
N VAL A 26 -4.26 -8.69 -10.22
CA VAL A 26 -2.95 -9.15 -9.76
C VAL A 26 -2.96 -10.66 -9.59
N SER A 27 -1.79 -11.29 -9.69
CA SER A 27 -1.59 -12.70 -9.44
C SER A 27 -0.68 -12.92 -8.23
N ASN A 28 -0.77 -14.09 -7.61
CA ASN A 28 0.07 -14.50 -6.48
C ASN A 28 0.08 -13.47 -5.34
N GLY A 29 1.27 -13.11 -4.84
CA GLY A 29 1.45 -12.21 -3.70
C GLY A 29 1.03 -10.76 -3.92
N GLY A 30 0.86 -10.31 -5.17
CA GLY A 30 0.49 -8.91 -5.47
C GLY A 30 -0.87 -8.50 -4.92
N VAL A 31 -1.71 -9.47 -4.55
CA VAL A 31 -2.98 -9.28 -3.84
C VAL A 31 -2.80 -8.55 -2.51
N PHE A 32 -1.67 -8.78 -1.82
CA PHE A 32 -1.35 -8.14 -0.55
C PHE A 32 -0.78 -6.73 -0.73
N ASP A 33 0.02 -6.50 -1.77
CA ASP A 33 0.51 -5.15 -2.10
C ASP A 33 -0.66 -4.23 -2.42
N LEU A 34 -1.64 -4.74 -3.17
CA LEU A 34 -2.85 -4.00 -3.55
C LEU A 34 -3.76 -3.74 -2.33
N LEU A 35 -3.84 -4.68 -1.38
CA LEU A 35 -4.49 -4.45 -0.08
C LEU A 35 -3.77 -3.35 0.71
N HIS A 36 -2.43 -3.38 0.73
CA HIS A 36 -1.62 -2.40 1.44
C HIS A 36 -1.81 -1.00 0.88
N ILE A 37 -1.82 -0.86 -0.45
CA ILE A 37 -2.15 0.40 -1.13
C ILE A 37 -3.56 0.87 -0.78
N GLY A 38 -4.55 -0.02 -0.74
CA GLY A 38 -5.91 0.32 -0.32
C GLY A 38 -5.98 0.93 1.08
N ILE A 39 -5.21 0.38 2.03
CA ILE A 39 -5.08 0.93 3.39
C ILE A 39 -4.39 2.29 3.37
N MET A 40 -3.26 2.41 2.65
CA MET A 40 -2.52 3.66 2.55
C MET A 40 -3.39 4.80 2.02
N LEU A 41 -4.10 4.57 0.91
CA LEU A 41 -4.99 5.56 0.29
C LEU A 41 -6.18 5.93 1.19
N ALA A 42 -6.69 4.99 2.00
CA ALA A 42 -7.77 5.29 2.94
C ALA A 42 -7.35 6.17 4.12
N HIS A 43 -6.04 6.25 4.40
CA HIS A 43 -5.44 7.06 5.46
C HIS A 43 -4.64 8.26 4.91
N ASP A 44 -4.79 8.58 3.63
CA ASP A 44 -4.04 9.64 2.95
C ASP A 44 -2.51 9.49 3.08
N VAL A 45 -2.02 8.26 3.21
CA VAL A 45 -0.59 7.95 3.25
C VAL A 45 -0.07 7.79 1.82
N THR A 46 0.88 8.64 1.44
CA THR A 46 1.43 8.67 0.07
C THR A 46 2.84 8.11 -0.04
N THR A 47 3.45 7.65 1.05
CA THR A 47 4.85 7.19 1.06
C THR A 47 4.97 5.86 1.80
N ILE A 48 5.67 4.90 1.19
CA ILE A 48 6.00 3.60 1.78
C ILE A 48 7.50 3.40 1.83
N TYR A 49 8.00 2.95 2.98
CA TYR A 49 9.36 2.44 3.10
C TYR A 49 9.39 0.95 2.80
N THR A 50 10.09 0.55 1.74
CA THR A 50 10.11 -0.84 1.28
C THR A 50 11.37 -1.17 0.49
N PHE A 51 11.87 -2.41 0.63
CA PHE A 51 12.92 -2.92 -0.25
C PHE A 51 12.37 -3.37 -1.62
N ASN A 52 11.05 -3.51 -1.75
CA ASN A 52 10.37 -3.98 -2.94
C ASN A 52 9.85 -2.82 -3.81
N ILE A 53 10.66 -1.77 -4.03
CA ILE A 53 10.23 -0.55 -4.75
C ILE A 53 9.47 -0.87 -6.05
N LYS A 54 9.95 -1.87 -6.81
CA LYS A 54 9.39 -2.24 -8.12
C LYS A 54 7.92 -2.66 -8.04
N ASP A 55 7.51 -3.28 -6.93
CA ASP A 55 6.16 -3.80 -6.73
C ASP A 55 5.12 -2.68 -6.60
N PHE A 56 5.56 -1.46 -6.26
CA PHE A 56 4.71 -0.27 -6.08
C PHE A 56 4.82 0.75 -7.23
N SER A 57 5.74 0.54 -8.18
CA SER A 57 6.04 1.48 -9.27
C SER A 57 4.86 1.80 -10.20
N TRP A 58 3.81 0.97 -10.18
CA TRP A 58 2.60 1.18 -10.96
C TRP A 58 1.65 2.21 -10.35
N CYS A 59 1.75 2.49 -9.04
CA CYS A 59 0.84 3.38 -8.34
C CYS A 59 1.45 4.79 -8.24
N SER A 60 1.06 5.70 -9.12
CA SER A 60 1.60 7.07 -9.16
C SER A 60 1.24 7.92 -7.94
N GLN A 61 0.26 7.50 -7.14
CA GLN A 61 -0.13 8.16 -5.89
C GLN A 61 0.79 7.80 -4.71
N ILE A 62 1.69 6.83 -4.89
CA ILE A 62 2.50 6.26 -3.82
C ILE A 62 3.98 6.35 -4.18
N GLU A 63 4.74 7.02 -3.32
CA GLU A 63 6.18 7.08 -3.36
C GLU A 63 6.79 5.91 -2.57
N ALA A 64 7.54 5.04 -3.25
CA ALA A 64 8.27 3.95 -2.62
C ALA A 64 9.74 4.34 -2.38
N ILE A 65 10.16 4.31 -1.11
CA ILE A 65 11.51 4.67 -0.68
C ILE A 65 12.21 3.42 -0.14
N ALA A 66 13.34 3.04 -0.75
CA ALA A 66 14.21 2.02 -0.17
C ALA A 66 14.93 2.60 1.05
N PRO A 67 14.89 1.92 2.21
CA PRO A 67 15.74 2.27 3.34
C PRO A 67 17.22 2.25 2.91
N SER A 68 17.97 3.29 3.24
CA SER A 68 19.41 3.31 3.00
C SER A 68 20.12 2.49 4.08
N HIS A 69 21.11 1.68 3.66
CA HIS A 69 22.09 1.13 4.59
C HIS A 69 22.97 2.29 5.08
N ARG A 70 22.72 2.79 6.28
CA ARG A 70 23.72 3.55 7.04
C ARG A 70 24.48 2.61 7.96
#